data_AF-A0A817BM40-F1
#
_entry.id   AF-A0A817BM40-F1
#
_cell.length_a   1.000
_cell.length_b   1.000
_cell.length_c   1.000
_cell.angle_alpha   90.00
_cell.angle_beta   90.00
_cell.angle_gamma   90.00
#
_symmetry.space_group_name_H-M   'P 1'
#
loop_
_entity.id
_entity.type
_entity.pdbx_description
1 polymer ?
#
loop_
_entity_poly.entity_id
_entity_poly.type
_entity_poly.pdbx_seq_one_letter_code
_entity_poly.pdbx_strand_id
1 'polypeptide(L)'
;MASKQRIPIVGVIGGDDQSGCARLVGRELAKNGCVVLTGGCAVDNRTETKYAAIMGTLDAERCGEGVSRYIGILPNTSKTSFVFEYLSPRQLVIHSGLSSMDRDPLNGITPDVLVCFAGGPGTICELVFGIASGREAIFHGDCAKLLLDKCTTGRQRAEIKRGMLRVLANWQPYLSFLAGDGNTIIDILIEYLRKAVSRKPLMFAPEIVQAALQALPNKLSDVPAFPGLPCARRRQQVDEFTLWWKSFSQDSTHEEIQKSSATR
;
A
#
# COMPACT_ATOMS: atom_id res chain seq x y z
N MET A 1 33.51 -6.76 -5.95
CA MET A 1 32.67 -6.65 -4.73
C MET A 1 31.23 -6.90 -5.13
N ALA A 2 30.56 -7.90 -4.56
CA ALA A 2 29.14 -8.11 -4.85
C ALA A 2 28.35 -6.87 -4.41
N SER A 3 27.55 -6.27 -5.30
CA SER A 3 26.69 -5.15 -4.94
C SER A 3 25.75 -5.60 -3.83
N LYS A 4 25.81 -4.97 -2.66
CA LYS A 4 24.95 -5.31 -1.52
C LYS A 4 23.50 -5.03 -1.93
N GLN A 5 22.70 -6.07 -2.09
CA GLN A 5 21.29 -5.94 -2.44
C GLN A 5 20.57 -5.11 -1.38
N ARG A 6 19.73 -4.17 -1.82
CA ARG A 6 18.94 -3.35 -0.92
C ARG A 6 17.97 -4.22 -0.12
N ILE A 7 17.72 -3.84 1.14
CA ILE A 7 16.69 -4.47 1.98
C ILE A 7 15.30 -4.10 1.42
N PRO A 8 14.37 -5.06 1.25
CA PRO A 8 13.00 -4.78 0.84
C PRO A 8 12.24 -3.97 1.90
N ILE A 9 11.43 -3.02 1.43
CA ILE A 9 10.48 -2.26 2.26
C ILE A 9 9.08 -2.77 1.94
N VAL A 10 8.40 -3.33 2.94
CA VAL A 10 7.04 -3.86 2.80
C VAL A 10 6.06 -2.93 3.51
N GLY A 11 5.13 -2.36 2.75
CA GLY A 11 4.10 -1.49 3.31
C GLY A 11 2.97 -2.34 3.88
N VAL A 12 2.65 -2.18 5.16
CA VAL A 12 1.52 -2.86 5.80
C VAL A 12 0.41 -1.85 6.03
N ILE A 13 -0.67 -1.99 5.25
CA ILE A 13 -1.80 -1.05 5.22
C ILE A 13 -3.09 -1.71 5.70
N GLY A 14 -3.92 -0.95 6.38
CA GLY A 14 -5.16 -1.42 6.98
C GLY A 14 -5.67 -0.49 8.06
N GLY A 15 -6.99 -0.50 8.28
CA GLY A 15 -7.66 0.36 9.25
C GLY A 15 -8.68 -0.37 10.11
N ASP A 16 -9.09 -1.58 9.73
CA ASP A 16 -9.99 -2.42 10.52
C ASP A 16 -9.14 -3.20 11.56
N ASP A 17 -9.76 -3.65 12.66
CA ASP A 17 -9.07 -4.43 13.69
C ASP A 17 -8.77 -5.85 13.19
N GLN A 18 -7.55 -6.02 12.69
CA GLN A 18 -6.96 -7.30 12.29
C GLN A 18 -5.61 -7.50 12.99
N SER A 19 -5.51 -6.95 14.20
CA SER A 19 -4.28 -6.85 14.99
C SER A 19 -3.55 -8.18 15.14
N GLY A 20 -4.27 -9.28 15.41
CA GLY A 20 -3.68 -10.62 15.55
C GLY A 20 -2.88 -11.05 14.32
N CYS A 21 -3.48 -10.99 13.12
CA CYS A 21 -2.81 -11.41 11.89
C CYS A 21 -1.74 -10.39 11.45
N ALA A 22 -2.00 -9.10 11.59
CA ALA A 22 -1.03 -8.05 11.30
C ALA A 22 0.26 -8.20 12.13
N ARG A 23 0.13 -8.56 13.41
CA ARG A 23 1.26 -8.86 14.30
C ARG A 23 2.06 -10.07 13.82
N LEU A 24 1.40 -11.13 13.39
CA LEU A 24 2.09 -12.30 12.82
C LEU A 24 2.80 -11.95 11.51
N VAL A 25 2.17 -11.16 10.63
CA VAL A 25 2.83 -10.65 9.40
C VAL A 25 4.06 -9.84 9.73
N GLY A 26 3.98 -8.91 10.70
CA GLY A 26 5.13 -8.14 11.15
C GLY A 26 6.29 -8.99 11.64
N ARG A 27 5.99 -10.04 12.43
CA ARG A 27 6.98 -10.99 12.92
C ARG A 27 7.67 -11.72 11.76
N GLU A 28 6.89 -12.24 10.81
CA GLU A 28 7.43 -12.95 9.64
C GLU A 28 8.24 -12.02 8.72
N LEU A 29 7.85 -10.76 8.56
CA LEU A 29 8.65 -9.78 7.81
C LEU A 29 10.02 -9.54 8.45
N ALA A 30 10.09 -9.41 9.78
CA ALA A 30 11.35 -9.24 10.50
C ALA A 30 12.26 -10.47 10.42
N LYS A 31 11.69 -11.68 10.48
CA LYS A 31 12.40 -12.96 10.27
C LYS A 31 13.03 -13.05 8.87
N ASN A 32 12.33 -12.51 7.87
CA ASN A 32 12.80 -12.42 6.48
C ASN A 32 13.64 -11.15 6.20
N GLY A 33 14.08 -10.44 7.23
CA GLY A 33 15.00 -9.31 7.12
C GLY A 33 14.41 -8.07 6.46
N CYS A 34 13.10 -7.98 6.26
CA CYS A 34 12.42 -6.85 5.64
C CYS A 34 12.35 -5.62 6.56
N VAL A 35 12.08 -4.46 5.97
CA VAL A 35 11.66 -3.25 6.69
C VAL A 35 10.14 -3.13 6.59
N VAL A 36 9.46 -2.97 7.72
CA VAL A 36 8.01 -2.73 7.75
C VAL A 36 7.74 -1.23 7.64
N LEU A 37 6.93 -0.81 6.66
CA LEU A 37 6.48 0.57 6.53
C LEU A 37 5.00 0.67 6.89
N THR A 38 4.63 1.63 7.73
CA THR A 38 3.22 1.94 8.02
C THR A 38 3.00 3.45 8.14
N GLY A 39 1.74 3.87 8.22
CA GLY A 39 1.38 5.24 8.58
C GLY A 39 1.62 5.61 10.05
N GLY A 40 2.39 4.81 10.79
CA GLY A 40 2.52 4.90 12.25
C GLY A 40 1.20 4.70 12.99
N CYS A 41 1.23 4.88 14.31
CA CYS A 41 0.07 4.68 15.18
C CYS A 41 -0.01 5.75 16.26
N ALA A 42 -1.20 6.32 16.46
CA ALA A 42 -1.47 7.18 17.60
C ALA A 42 -1.48 6.36 18.89
N VAL A 43 -1.08 6.95 20.02
CA VAL A 43 -0.91 6.25 21.32
C VAL A 43 -2.18 5.56 21.81
N ASP A 44 -3.34 6.12 21.47
CA ASP A 44 -4.66 5.70 21.92
C ASP A 44 -5.24 4.53 21.12
N ASN A 45 -4.66 4.15 19.98
CA ASN A 45 -5.24 3.12 19.10
C ASN A 45 -4.36 1.87 18.90
N ARG A 46 -4.10 1.17 20.01
CA ARG A 46 -3.24 -0.04 20.06
C ARG A 46 -3.81 -1.27 19.33
N THR A 47 -5.04 -1.21 18.84
CA THR A 47 -5.66 -2.29 18.07
C THR A 47 -5.53 -2.09 16.56
N GLU A 48 -4.95 -0.97 16.09
CA GLU A 48 -4.75 -0.78 14.66
C GLU A 48 -3.78 -1.81 14.08
N THR A 49 -4.13 -2.29 12.88
CA THR A 49 -3.29 -3.13 12.02
C THR A 49 -1.85 -2.63 11.93
N LYS A 50 -1.65 -1.31 11.80
CA LYS A 50 -0.33 -0.66 11.67
C LYS A 50 0.54 -0.84 12.92
N TYR A 51 -0.06 -0.66 14.10
CA TYR A 51 0.62 -0.85 15.38
C TYR A 51 0.98 -2.31 15.57
N ALA A 52 0.01 -3.19 15.34
CA ALA A 52 0.19 -4.62 15.51
C ALA A 52 1.33 -5.16 14.63
N ALA A 53 1.43 -4.73 13.38
CA ALA A 53 2.54 -5.08 12.49
C ALA A 53 3.91 -4.68 13.07
N ILE A 54 4.04 -3.48 13.62
CA ILE A 54 5.30 -3.04 14.25
C ILE A 54 5.59 -3.84 15.53
N MET A 55 4.57 -4.14 16.34
CA MET A 55 4.74 -5.01 17.50
C MET A 55 5.23 -6.40 17.10
N GLY A 56 4.76 -6.92 15.97
CA GLY A 56 5.23 -8.18 15.39
C GLY A 56 6.73 -8.18 15.12
N THR A 57 7.26 -7.10 14.53
CA THR A 57 8.70 -7.00 14.25
C THR A 57 9.53 -6.98 15.53
N LEU A 58 9.04 -6.28 16.56
CA LEU A 58 9.69 -6.19 17.87
C LEU A 58 9.66 -7.53 18.60
N ASP A 59 8.57 -8.29 18.52
CA ASP A 59 8.51 -9.63 19.09
C ASP A 59 9.52 -10.57 18.45
N ALA A 60 9.67 -10.53 17.12
CA ALA A 60 10.68 -11.34 16.42
C ALA A 60 12.09 -11.05 16.94
N GLU A 61 12.42 -9.76 17.14
CA GLU A 61 13.73 -9.35 17.68
C GLU A 61 13.93 -9.79 19.13
N ARG A 62 12.91 -9.62 19.99
CA ARG A 62 12.96 -10.09 21.39
C ARG A 62 13.13 -11.60 21.51
N CYS A 63 12.52 -12.35 20.59
CA CYS A 63 12.66 -13.81 20.53
C CYS A 63 13.94 -14.28 19.82
N GLY A 64 14.77 -13.36 19.28
CA GLY A 64 15.98 -13.72 18.54
C GLY A 64 15.73 -14.38 17.18
N GLU A 65 14.53 -14.21 16.62
CA GLU A 65 14.11 -14.86 15.36
C GLU A 65 14.34 -13.96 14.13
N GLY A 66 14.48 -12.66 14.34
CA GLY A 66 14.61 -11.68 13.26
C GLY A 66 15.19 -10.36 13.75
N VAL A 67 15.28 -9.40 12.85
CA VAL A 67 15.75 -8.05 13.17
C VAL A 67 14.63 -7.06 12.94
N SER A 68 14.25 -6.33 14.00
CA SER A 68 13.20 -5.32 13.89
C SER A 68 13.71 -4.14 13.09
N ARG A 69 13.01 -3.78 12.02
CA ARG A 69 13.25 -2.55 11.22
C ARG A 69 11.90 -2.02 10.77
N TYR A 70 11.63 -0.75 11.04
CA TYR A 70 10.38 -0.15 10.58
C TYR A 70 10.49 1.34 10.29
N ILE A 71 9.61 1.78 9.40
CA ILE A 71 9.43 3.17 8.98
C ILE A 71 7.99 3.58 9.32
N GLY A 72 7.82 4.64 10.10
CA GLY A 72 6.52 5.26 10.35
C GLY A 72 6.42 6.60 9.64
N ILE A 73 5.48 6.76 8.71
CA ILE A 73 5.19 8.06 8.09
C ILE A 73 3.99 8.69 8.81
N LEU A 74 4.25 9.76 9.55
CA LEU A 74 3.28 10.43 10.40
C LEU A 74 2.74 11.71 9.75
N PRO A 75 1.48 12.08 10.01
CA PRO A 75 0.96 13.38 9.62
C PRO A 75 1.63 14.50 10.43
N ASN A 76 1.36 15.74 10.03
CA ASN A 76 1.72 16.94 10.76
C ASN A 76 0.67 17.25 11.82
N THR A 77 0.95 16.84 13.05
CA THR A 77 0.19 17.31 14.19
C THR A 77 1.13 17.50 15.37
N SER A 78 1.18 18.74 15.86
CA SER A 78 1.66 19.12 17.19
C SER A 78 0.75 18.61 18.33
N LYS A 79 -0.27 17.79 18.03
CA LYS A 79 -1.37 17.44 18.93
C LYS A 79 -1.58 15.95 19.18
N THR A 80 -1.08 15.07 18.33
CA THR A 80 -1.18 13.62 18.57
C THR A 80 0.20 13.11 18.92
N SER A 81 0.35 12.71 20.18
CA SER A 81 1.53 11.98 20.64
C SER A 81 1.56 10.66 19.87
N PHE A 82 2.29 10.63 18.75
CA PHE A 82 2.66 9.39 18.09
C PHE A 82 3.88 8.89 18.85
N VAL A 83 3.64 8.03 19.84
CA VAL A 83 4.73 7.44 20.61
C VAL A 83 4.88 6.01 20.11
N PHE A 84 5.96 5.77 19.39
CA PHE A 84 6.54 4.43 19.40
C PHE A 84 7.16 4.25 20.77
N GLU A 85 6.35 3.79 21.73
CA GLU A 85 6.78 3.53 23.11
C GLU A 85 7.93 2.52 23.13
N TYR A 86 8.04 1.73 22.06
CA TYR A 86 9.10 0.78 21.81
C TYR A 86 10.08 1.35 20.80
N LEU A 87 11.23 1.79 21.27
CA LEU A 87 12.31 2.29 20.42
C LEU A 87 13.17 1.10 19.97
N SER A 88 12.97 0.62 18.74
CA SER A 88 14.03 -0.15 18.09
C SER A 88 15.16 0.82 17.69
N PRO A 89 16.45 0.47 17.82
CA PRO A 89 17.55 1.29 17.29
C PRO A 89 17.52 1.40 15.76
N ARG A 90 16.62 0.66 15.09
CA ARG A 90 16.49 0.58 13.63
C ARG A 90 15.13 1.09 13.14
N GLN A 91 14.61 2.10 13.82
CA GLN A 91 13.40 2.80 13.42
C GLN A 91 13.72 4.09 12.66
N LEU A 92 12.86 4.45 11.71
CA LEU A 92 12.84 5.77 11.08
C LEU A 92 11.43 6.33 11.17
N VAL A 93 11.28 7.50 11.79
CA VAL A 93 10.00 8.20 11.89
C VAL A 93 10.07 9.45 11.04
N ILE A 94 9.11 9.60 10.13
CA ILE A 94 9.05 10.69 9.17
C ILE A 94 7.81 11.51 9.45
N HIS A 95 7.98 12.74 9.93
CA HIS A 95 6.90 13.70 10.05
C HIS A 95 6.71 14.40 8.70
N SER A 96 5.64 14.04 8.00
CA SER A 96 5.44 14.43 6.60
C SER A 96 5.13 15.90 6.36
N GLY A 97 4.69 16.65 7.38
CA GLY A 97 4.14 17.99 7.15
C GLY A 97 2.68 18.01 6.66
N LEU A 98 2.10 16.83 6.36
CA LEU A 98 0.80 16.68 5.69
C LEU A 98 -0.33 16.26 6.63
N SER A 99 -1.59 16.50 6.23
CA SER A 99 -2.73 15.91 6.95
C SER A 99 -2.76 14.38 6.79
N SER A 100 -3.50 13.66 7.64
CA SER A 100 -3.58 12.19 7.57
C SER A 100 -3.90 11.67 6.17
N MET A 101 -4.93 12.23 5.54
CA MET A 101 -5.38 11.82 4.20
C MET A 101 -4.40 12.22 3.10
N ASP A 102 -3.76 13.39 3.22
CA ASP A 102 -2.77 13.84 2.24
C ASP A 102 -1.46 13.05 2.34
N ARG A 103 -1.21 12.39 3.48
CA ARG A 103 -0.03 11.55 3.72
C ARG A 103 -0.21 10.12 3.22
N ASP A 104 -1.44 9.59 3.20
CA ASP A 104 -1.73 8.21 2.75
C ASP A 104 -1.03 7.79 1.43
N PRO A 105 -0.93 8.64 0.38
CA PRO A 105 -0.18 8.29 -0.83
C PRO A 105 1.28 7.90 -0.56
N LEU A 106 1.95 8.54 0.40
CA LEU A 106 3.33 8.21 0.75
C LEU A 106 3.45 6.76 1.23
N ASN A 107 2.47 6.26 1.99
CA ASN A 107 2.48 4.87 2.46
C ASN A 107 2.25 3.87 1.33
N GLY A 108 1.50 4.28 0.30
CA GLY A 108 1.26 3.47 -0.90
C GLY A 108 2.45 3.41 -1.85
N ILE A 109 3.09 4.55 -2.12
CA ILE A 109 4.09 4.72 -3.19
C ILE A 109 5.48 4.27 -2.76
N THR A 110 5.83 4.51 -1.49
CA THR A 110 7.17 4.28 -0.92
C THR A 110 7.61 2.81 -0.83
N PRO A 111 6.77 1.84 -0.43
CA PRO A 111 7.21 0.47 -0.29
C PRO A 111 7.50 -0.20 -1.64
N ASP A 112 8.20 -1.33 -1.62
CA ASP A 112 8.42 -2.15 -2.81
C ASP A 112 7.20 -3.00 -3.16
N VAL A 113 6.49 -3.45 -2.13
CA VAL A 113 5.29 -4.30 -2.19
C VAL A 113 4.37 -3.94 -1.01
N LEU A 114 3.07 -4.11 -1.20
CA LEU A 114 2.06 -3.87 -0.18
C LEU A 114 1.51 -5.18 0.38
N VAL A 115 1.34 -5.24 1.69
CA VAL A 115 0.46 -6.21 2.36
C VAL A 115 -0.77 -5.44 2.84
N CYS A 116 -1.92 -5.80 2.30
CA CYS A 116 -3.17 -5.10 2.50
C CYS A 116 -4.12 -5.90 3.41
N PHE A 117 -4.58 -5.25 4.46
CA PHE A 117 -5.69 -5.67 5.31
C PHE A 117 -6.94 -4.85 4.95
N ALA A 118 -8.10 -5.20 5.53
CA ALA A 118 -9.29 -4.39 5.33
C ALA A 118 -9.14 -3.04 6.07
N GLY A 119 -9.75 -2.01 5.51
CA GLY A 119 -9.69 -0.67 6.06
C GLY A 119 -10.66 0.29 5.40
N GLY A 120 -10.66 1.52 5.88
CA GLY A 120 -11.51 2.60 5.37
C GLY A 120 -10.91 3.36 4.18
N PRO A 121 -11.38 4.59 3.93
CA PRO A 121 -10.91 5.43 2.82
C PRO A 121 -9.40 5.66 2.78
N GLY A 122 -8.73 5.73 3.94
CA GLY A 122 -7.28 5.89 4.00
C GLY A 122 -6.53 4.68 3.43
N THR A 123 -6.92 3.46 3.81
CA THR A 123 -6.34 2.23 3.24
C THR A 123 -6.58 2.12 1.74
N ILE A 124 -7.77 2.53 1.27
CA ILE A 124 -8.09 2.59 -0.16
C ILE A 124 -7.20 3.60 -0.88
N CYS A 125 -6.91 4.74 -0.26
CA CYS A 125 -5.98 5.74 -0.77
C CYS A 125 -4.56 5.17 -0.91
N GLU A 126 -4.04 4.57 0.18
CA GLU A 126 -2.73 3.92 0.19
C GLU A 126 -2.63 2.86 -0.93
N LEU A 127 -3.64 2.01 -1.07
CA LEU A 127 -3.69 0.95 -2.07
C LEU A 127 -3.71 1.51 -3.51
N VAL A 128 -4.58 2.48 -3.79
CA VAL A 128 -4.69 3.13 -5.11
C VAL A 128 -3.34 3.69 -5.56
N PHE A 129 -2.69 4.47 -4.72
CA PHE A 129 -1.44 5.13 -5.09
C PHE A 129 -0.28 4.13 -5.20
N GLY A 130 -0.32 3.05 -4.42
CA GLY A 130 0.60 1.93 -4.59
C GLY A 130 0.45 1.26 -5.95
N ILE A 131 -0.76 0.79 -6.30
CA ILE A 131 -1.03 0.13 -7.59
C ILE A 131 -0.67 1.04 -8.76
N ALA A 132 -1.10 2.31 -8.69
CA ALA A 132 -0.76 3.34 -9.67
C ALA A 132 0.75 3.53 -9.87
N SER A 133 1.55 3.27 -8.83
CA SER A 133 3.01 3.36 -8.86
C SER A 133 3.69 2.02 -9.15
N GLY A 134 2.93 1.02 -9.62
CA GLY A 134 3.42 -0.31 -9.95
C GLY A 134 3.76 -1.18 -8.73
N ARG A 135 3.15 -0.93 -7.57
CA ARG A 135 3.30 -1.77 -6.38
C ARG A 135 2.27 -2.88 -6.42
N GLU A 136 2.75 -4.13 -6.42
CA GLU A 136 1.87 -5.28 -6.20
C GLU A 136 1.33 -5.24 -4.76
N ALA A 137 0.05 -5.60 -4.61
CA ALA A 137 -0.61 -5.71 -3.32
C ALA A 137 -1.02 -7.16 -3.04
N ILE A 138 -0.57 -7.67 -1.89
CA ILE A 138 -0.90 -8.98 -1.35
C ILE A 138 -2.00 -8.80 -0.30
N PHE A 139 -3.11 -9.51 -0.45
CA PHE A 139 -4.31 -9.34 0.36
C PHE A 139 -4.43 -10.43 1.43
N HIS A 140 -4.71 -10.03 2.67
CA HIS A 140 -5.06 -10.93 3.76
C HIS A 140 -6.55 -11.31 3.73
N GLY A 141 -6.84 -12.61 3.67
CA GLY A 141 -8.19 -13.15 3.66
C GLY A 141 -9.06 -12.53 2.56
N ASP A 142 -10.31 -12.20 2.91
CA ASP A 142 -11.28 -11.61 1.98
C ASP A 142 -11.16 -10.07 1.85
N CYS A 143 -10.05 -9.47 2.27
CA CYS A 143 -9.97 -8.00 2.31
C CYS A 143 -10.10 -7.35 0.93
N ALA A 144 -9.65 -8.00 -0.15
CA ALA A 144 -9.88 -7.51 -1.52
C ALA A 144 -11.36 -7.36 -1.84
N LYS A 145 -12.18 -8.34 -1.42
CA LYS A 145 -13.64 -8.32 -1.60
C LYS A 145 -14.28 -7.20 -0.77
N LEU A 146 -13.88 -7.07 0.50
CA LEU A 146 -14.39 -6.01 1.38
C LEU A 146 -14.06 -4.61 0.85
N LEU A 147 -12.86 -4.42 0.30
CA LEU A 147 -12.47 -3.15 -0.31
C LEU A 147 -13.22 -2.90 -1.62
N LEU A 148 -13.48 -3.94 -2.42
CA LEU A 148 -14.26 -3.85 -3.64
C LEU A 148 -15.69 -3.39 -3.34
N ASP A 149 -16.33 -4.00 -2.35
CA ASP A 149 -17.68 -3.64 -1.90
C ASP A 149 -17.73 -2.17 -1.45
N LYS A 150 -16.70 -1.69 -0.74
CA LYS A 150 -16.58 -0.28 -0.34
C LYS A 150 -16.44 0.66 -1.53
N CYS A 151 -15.76 0.22 -2.61
CA CYS A 151 -15.57 1.02 -3.82
C CYS A 151 -16.80 1.05 -4.73
N THR A 152 -17.68 0.05 -4.67
CA THR A 152 -18.89 -0.03 -5.50
C THR A 152 -20.14 0.51 -4.80
N THR A 153 -20.15 0.59 -3.47
CA THR A 153 -21.30 1.08 -2.69
C THR A 153 -21.39 2.61 -2.69
N GLY A 154 -22.52 3.18 -3.13
CA GLY A 154 -22.67 4.60 -3.45
C GLY A 154 -22.17 5.61 -2.40
N ARG A 155 -22.51 5.43 -1.12
CA ARG A 155 -22.07 6.36 -0.05
C ARG A 155 -20.55 6.32 0.18
N GLN A 156 -19.98 5.12 0.27
CA GLN A 156 -18.54 4.93 0.51
C GLN A 156 -17.73 5.34 -0.73
N ARG A 157 -18.18 4.98 -1.93
CA ARG A 157 -17.58 5.42 -3.20
C ARG A 157 -17.48 6.94 -3.28
N ALA A 158 -18.54 7.67 -2.91
CA ALA A 158 -18.54 9.13 -2.91
C ALA A 158 -17.54 9.73 -1.92
N GLU A 159 -17.36 9.12 -0.75
CA GLU A 159 -16.36 9.53 0.24
C GLU A 159 -14.93 9.28 -0.24
N ILE A 160 -14.66 8.07 -0.75
CA ILE A 160 -13.38 7.69 -1.36
C ILE A 160 -13.04 8.67 -2.50
N LYS A 161 -13.99 8.93 -3.40
CA LYS A 161 -13.81 9.87 -4.52
C LYS A 161 -13.46 11.28 -4.05
N ARG A 162 -14.14 11.80 -3.03
CA ARG A 162 -13.81 13.12 -2.47
C ARG A 162 -12.40 13.14 -1.87
N GLY A 163 -12.02 12.10 -1.15
CA GLY A 163 -10.66 11.97 -0.61
C GLY A 163 -9.61 11.92 -1.72
N MET A 164 -9.83 11.11 -2.74
CA MET A 164 -8.97 11.00 -3.93
C MET A 164 -8.79 12.33 -4.65
N LEU A 165 -9.89 13.02 -4.95
CA LEU A 165 -9.83 14.32 -5.65
C LEU A 165 -9.05 15.35 -4.83
N ARG A 166 -9.23 15.37 -3.50
CA ARG A 166 -8.46 16.25 -2.62
C ARG A 166 -6.96 15.94 -2.68
N VAL A 167 -6.61 14.65 -2.58
CA VAL A 167 -5.21 14.23 -2.66
C VAL A 167 -4.61 14.58 -4.01
N LEU A 168 -5.29 14.29 -5.11
CA LEU A 168 -4.81 14.61 -6.47
C LEU A 168 -4.59 16.12 -6.63
N ALA A 169 -5.47 16.96 -6.10
CA ALA A 169 -5.29 18.42 -6.14
C ALA A 169 -4.02 18.87 -5.41
N ASN A 170 -3.70 18.25 -4.27
CA ASN A 170 -2.52 18.57 -3.47
C ASN A 170 -1.21 17.97 -4.02
N TRP A 171 -1.31 16.86 -4.74
CA TRP A 171 -0.17 16.07 -5.21
C TRP A 171 0.07 16.17 -6.72
N GLN A 172 -0.72 16.96 -7.44
CA GLN A 172 -0.70 17.07 -8.91
C GLN A 172 0.71 17.23 -9.53
N PRO A 173 1.65 18.01 -8.95
CA PRO A 173 3.00 18.13 -9.50
C PRO A 173 3.83 16.83 -9.43
N TYR A 174 3.52 15.95 -8.47
CA TYR A 174 4.27 14.73 -8.18
C TYR A 174 3.63 13.48 -8.79
N LEU A 175 2.35 13.58 -9.15
CA LEU A 175 1.54 12.50 -9.68
C LEU A 175 1.13 12.75 -11.13
N SER A 176 1.94 13.49 -11.89
CA SER A 176 1.68 13.76 -13.31
C SER A 176 1.56 12.49 -14.17
N PHE A 177 2.06 11.35 -13.65
CA PHE A 177 1.88 10.03 -14.26
C PHE A 177 0.49 9.43 -14.08
N LEU A 178 -0.26 9.89 -13.06
CA LEU A 178 -1.68 9.60 -12.91
C LEU A 178 -2.48 10.60 -13.73
N ALA A 179 -2.29 10.54 -15.06
CA ALA A 179 -3.07 11.31 -16.01
C ALA A 179 -4.49 10.73 -16.08
N GLY A 180 -5.36 11.15 -15.17
CA GLY A 180 -6.75 10.73 -15.11
C GLY A 180 -7.56 11.57 -14.13
N ASP A 181 -8.87 11.65 -14.35
CA ASP A 181 -9.76 12.21 -13.34
C ASP A 181 -9.91 11.24 -12.15
N GLY A 182 -10.45 11.72 -11.02
CA GLY A 182 -10.64 10.85 -9.85
C GLY A 182 -11.56 9.64 -10.09
N ASN A 183 -12.37 9.63 -11.16
CA ASN A 183 -13.16 8.45 -11.54
C ASN A 183 -12.28 7.36 -12.13
N THR A 184 -11.41 7.75 -13.07
CA THR A 184 -10.48 6.86 -13.76
C THR A 184 -9.65 6.04 -12.75
N ILE A 185 -9.16 6.70 -11.70
CA ILE A 185 -8.35 6.06 -10.66
C ILE A 185 -9.15 5.06 -9.82
N ILE A 186 -10.41 5.38 -9.49
CA ILE A 186 -11.28 4.46 -8.76
C ILE A 186 -11.65 3.26 -9.63
N ASP A 187 -11.89 3.46 -10.91
CA ASP A 187 -12.25 2.38 -11.83
C ASP A 187 -11.05 1.44 -12.05
N ILE A 188 -9.82 1.97 -12.10
CA ILE A 188 -8.57 1.19 -12.06
C ILE A 188 -8.52 0.30 -10.81
N LEU A 189 -8.79 0.89 -9.63
CA LEU A 189 -8.78 0.15 -8.38
C LEU A 189 -9.85 -0.96 -8.38
N ILE A 190 -11.08 -0.64 -8.78
CA ILE A 190 -12.19 -1.60 -8.81
C ILE A 190 -11.80 -2.81 -9.66
N GLU A 191 -11.21 -2.57 -10.83
CA GLU A 191 -10.80 -3.64 -11.73
C GLU A 191 -9.63 -4.46 -11.17
N TYR A 192 -8.64 -3.80 -10.56
CA TYR A 192 -7.57 -4.49 -9.83
C TYR A 192 -8.14 -5.37 -8.71
N LEU A 193 -9.09 -4.86 -7.92
CA LEU A 193 -9.72 -5.59 -6.82
C LEU A 193 -10.54 -6.78 -7.32
N ARG A 194 -11.28 -6.66 -8.43
CA ARG A 194 -12.00 -7.81 -9.04
C ARG A 194 -11.06 -8.95 -9.38
N LYS A 195 -9.92 -8.64 -9.99
CA LYS A 195 -8.88 -9.64 -10.26
C LYS A 195 -8.33 -10.23 -8.98
N ALA A 196 -8.05 -9.40 -7.98
CA ALA A 196 -7.57 -9.88 -6.68
C ALA A 196 -8.57 -10.81 -5.97
N VAL A 197 -9.88 -10.54 -6.06
CA VAL A 197 -10.94 -11.39 -5.52
C VAL A 197 -11.01 -12.77 -6.19
N SER A 198 -10.59 -12.87 -7.46
CA SER A 198 -10.50 -14.17 -8.14
C SER A 198 -9.32 -15.04 -7.68
N ARG A 199 -8.35 -14.47 -6.96
CA ARG A 199 -7.20 -15.20 -6.41
C ARG A 199 -7.59 -15.90 -5.10
N LYS A 200 -6.87 -16.98 -4.76
CA LYS A 200 -7.05 -17.67 -3.48
C LYS A 200 -6.73 -16.71 -2.32
N PRO A 201 -7.63 -16.55 -1.33
CA PRO A 201 -7.34 -15.72 -0.16
C PRO A 201 -6.19 -16.31 0.65
N LEU A 202 -5.28 -15.45 1.11
CA LEU A 202 -4.15 -15.83 1.96
C LEU A 202 -4.49 -15.55 3.41
N MET A 203 -4.56 -16.60 4.24
CA MET A 203 -4.99 -16.48 5.63
C MET A 203 -3.82 -16.47 6.62
N PHE A 204 -2.67 -16.99 6.21
CA PHE A 204 -1.55 -17.23 7.11
C PHE A 204 -0.38 -16.27 6.84
N ALA A 205 0.19 -15.71 7.89
CA ALA A 205 1.29 -14.75 7.79
C ALA A 205 2.50 -15.25 6.97
N PRO A 206 2.98 -16.51 7.12
CA PRO A 206 4.08 -17.01 6.28
C PRO A 206 3.74 -17.02 4.79
N GLU A 207 2.51 -17.39 4.41
CA GLU A 207 2.07 -17.41 3.01
C GLU A 207 2.01 -15.99 2.43
N ILE A 208 1.50 -15.03 3.21
CA ILE A 208 1.42 -13.62 2.83
C ILE A 208 2.81 -13.04 2.61
N VAL A 209 3.73 -13.28 3.54
CA VAL A 209 5.11 -12.79 3.43
C VAL A 209 5.82 -13.45 2.26
N GLN A 210 5.65 -14.76 2.07
CA GLN A 210 6.23 -15.45 0.92
C GLN A 210 5.73 -14.90 -0.41
N ALA A 211 4.42 -14.66 -0.54
CA ALA A 211 3.84 -14.04 -1.73
C ALA A 211 4.36 -12.61 -1.94
N ALA A 212 4.51 -11.83 -0.87
CA ALA A 212 5.07 -10.48 -0.94
C ALA A 212 6.53 -10.49 -1.42
N LEU A 213 7.35 -11.43 -0.94
CA LEU A 213 8.73 -11.59 -1.37
C LEU A 213 8.84 -12.06 -2.83
N GLN A 214 7.93 -12.93 -3.28
CA GLN A 214 7.87 -13.38 -4.68
C GLN A 214 7.41 -12.28 -5.63
N ALA A 215 6.62 -11.32 -5.15
CA ALA A 215 6.18 -10.17 -5.92
C ALA A 215 7.25 -9.08 -6.04
N LEU A 216 8.36 -9.16 -5.30
CA LEU A 216 9.47 -8.23 -5.44
C LEU A 216 10.11 -8.36 -6.83
N PRO A 217 10.57 -7.25 -7.43
CA PRO A 217 11.29 -7.34 -8.69
C PRO A 217 12.61 -8.09 -8.50
N ASN A 218 13.01 -8.88 -9.52
CA ASN A 218 14.25 -9.68 -9.53
C ASN A 218 15.51 -8.90 -9.11
N LYS A 219 15.53 -7.59 -9.38
CA LYS A 219 16.53 -6.66 -8.88
C LYS A 219 15.86 -5.43 -8.30
N LEU A 220 15.94 -5.29 -6.98
CA LEU A 220 15.57 -4.06 -6.30
C LEU A 220 16.49 -2.93 -6.78
N SER A 221 15.89 -1.79 -7.11
CA SER A 221 16.63 -0.57 -7.39
C SER A 221 17.43 -0.17 -6.15
N ASP A 222 18.70 0.19 -6.35
CA ASP A 222 19.56 0.74 -5.29
C ASP A 222 18.97 2.04 -4.71
N VAL A 223 18.11 2.72 -5.47
CA VAL A 223 17.37 3.90 -5.01
C VAL A 223 16.01 3.50 -4.43
N PRO A 224 15.68 3.89 -3.18
CA PRO A 224 14.35 3.72 -2.61
C PRO A 224 13.30 4.53 -3.37
N ALA A 225 12.06 4.03 -3.34
CA ALA A 225 10.92 4.68 -3.99
C ALA A 225 10.36 5.88 -3.20
N PHE A 226 11.13 6.38 -2.22
CA PHE A 226 10.70 7.51 -1.41
C PHE A 226 10.52 8.76 -2.29
N PRO A 227 9.31 9.36 -2.34
CA PRO A 227 9.09 10.56 -3.13
C PRO A 227 10.04 11.69 -2.70
N GLY A 228 10.65 12.34 -3.68
CA GLY A 228 11.61 13.44 -3.45
C GLY A 228 13.08 13.02 -3.41
N LEU A 229 13.40 11.73 -3.32
CA LEU A 229 14.77 11.25 -3.57
C LEU A 229 15.03 11.17 -5.08
N PRO A 230 16.27 11.45 -5.55
CA PRO A 230 16.63 11.34 -6.96
C PRO A 230 16.60 9.86 -7.39
N CYS A 231 15.45 9.39 -7.85
CA CYS A 231 15.31 8.07 -8.43
C CYS A 231 15.44 8.16 -9.96
N ALA A 232 16.50 7.53 -10.49
CA ALA A 232 16.79 7.47 -11.92
C ALA A 232 15.68 6.78 -12.74
N ARG A 233 14.75 6.06 -12.08
CA ARG A 233 13.68 5.27 -12.70
C ARG A 233 12.31 5.95 -12.79
N ARG A 234 12.16 7.19 -12.30
CA ARG A 234 10.84 7.85 -12.27
C ARG A 234 10.22 8.05 -13.66
N ARG A 235 11.02 8.16 -14.74
CA ARG A 235 10.48 8.21 -16.12
C ARG A 235 10.05 6.84 -16.63
N GLN A 236 10.86 5.81 -16.41
CA GLN A 236 10.64 4.48 -16.98
C GLN A 236 9.41 3.77 -16.40
N GLN A 237 9.15 3.93 -15.09
CA GLN A 237 7.95 3.35 -14.46
C GLN A 237 6.64 4.02 -14.90
N VAL A 238 6.70 5.31 -15.27
CA VAL A 238 5.55 6.05 -15.79
C VAL A 238 5.21 5.59 -17.19
N ASP A 239 6.23 5.34 -18.02
CA ASP A 239 6.04 4.77 -19.35
C ASP A 239 5.51 3.33 -19.26
N GLU A 240 6.02 2.50 -18.36
CA GLU A 240 5.52 1.14 -18.13
C GLU A 240 4.10 1.10 -17.57
N PHE A 241 3.74 1.97 -16.62
CA PHE A 241 2.37 2.10 -16.13
C PHE A 241 1.44 2.58 -17.25
N THR A 242 1.86 3.56 -18.04
CA THR A 242 1.09 4.07 -19.17
C THR A 242 0.93 3.00 -20.26
N LEU A 243 1.96 2.20 -20.52
CA LEU A 243 1.92 1.09 -21.49
C LEU A 243 1.07 -0.07 -20.98
N TRP A 244 1.23 -0.46 -19.72
CA TRP A 244 0.36 -1.42 -19.05
C TRP A 244 -1.09 -0.95 -19.11
N TRP A 245 -1.37 0.31 -18.76
CA TRP A 245 -2.70 0.93 -18.86
C TRP A 245 -3.23 0.95 -20.30
N LYS A 246 -2.41 1.29 -21.30
CA LYS A 246 -2.80 1.28 -22.71
C LYS A 246 -3.10 -0.14 -23.20
N SER A 247 -2.27 -1.13 -22.87
CA SER A 247 -2.56 -2.54 -23.18
C SER A 247 -3.82 -3.01 -22.47
N PHE A 248 -4.03 -2.55 -21.24
CA PHE A 248 -5.15 -2.94 -20.40
C PHE A 248 -6.50 -2.32 -20.83
N SER A 249 -6.48 -1.06 -21.29
CA SER A 249 -7.66 -0.35 -21.81
C SER A 249 -8.06 -0.82 -23.21
N GLN A 250 -7.13 -1.37 -23.99
CA GLN A 250 -7.40 -1.96 -25.30
C GLN A 250 -8.08 -3.34 -25.20
N ASP A 251 -7.72 -4.15 -24.19
CA ASP A 251 -8.34 -5.47 -23.97
C ASP A 251 -9.77 -5.39 -23.41
N SER A 252 -10.16 -4.25 -22.83
CA SER A 252 -11.44 -4.08 -22.13
C SER A 252 -12.52 -3.32 -22.93
N THR A 253 -12.26 -2.89 -24.16
CA THR A 253 -13.17 -1.97 -24.89
C THR A 253 -13.79 -2.45 -26.20
N HIS A 254 -13.60 -3.69 -26.68
CA HIS A 254 -14.10 -4.03 -28.03
C HIS A 254 -15.18 -5.13 -28.18
N GLU A 255 -15.48 -6.00 -27.22
CA GLU A 255 -16.49 -7.05 -27.45
C GLU A 255 -17.79 -6.97 -26.62
N GLU A 256 -17.81 -6.37 -25.43
CA GLU A 256 -19.04 -6.39 -24.60
C GLU A 256 -19.99 -5.21 -24.82
N ILE A 257 -19.51 -4.06 -25.33
CA ILE A 257 -20.37 -2.89 -25.52
C ILE A 257 -21.20 -2.99 -26.82
N GLN A 258 -20.68 -3.64 -27.87
CA GLN A 258 -21.45 -3.85 -29.10
C GLN A 258 -22.57 -4.88 -28.96
N LYS A 259 -22.46 -5.86 -28.04
CA LYS A 259 -23.51 -6.87 -27.83
C LYS A 259 -24.71 -6.35 -27.02
N SER A 260 -24.58 -5.26 -26.25
CA SER A 260 -25.74 -4.66 -25.55
C SER A 260 -26.53 -3.66 -26.39
N SER A 261 -25.99 -3.27 -27.56
CA SER A 261 -26.64 -2.31 -28.48
C SER A 261 -27.49 -2.99 -29.56
N ALA A 262 -27.43 -4.32 -29.68
CA ALA A 262 -28.13 -5.09 -30.71
C ALA A 262 -29.42 -5.78 -30.21
N THR A 263 -29.84 -5.52 -28.96
CA THR A 263 -31.02 -6.16 -28.33
C THR A 263 -32.03 -5.15 -27.78
N ARG A 264 -32.17 -3.99 -28.43
CA ARG A 264 -33.29 -3.07 -28.23
C ARG A 264 -34.01 -2.79 -29.53
#